data_AF-A0A3M0Y9C6-F1
#
_entry.id   AF-A0A3M0Y9C6-F1
#
_cell.length_a   1.000
_cell.length_b   1.000
_cell.length_c   1.000
_cell.angle_alpha   90.00
_cell.angle_beta   90.00
_cell.angle_gamma   90.00
#
_symmetry.space_group_name_H-M   'P 1'
#
loop_
_entity.id
_entity.type
_entity.pdbx_description
1 polymer ?
#
loop_
_entity_poly.entity_id
_entity_poly.type
_entity_poly.pdbx_seq_one_letter_code
_entity_poly.pdbx_strand_id
1 'polypeptide(L)' 'MDIAILTEDLYEDTELWYPYYRLREAGFETQLVAPRPGTYRSKAGYPA' A
#
# COMPACT_ATOMS: atom_id res chain seq x y z
N MET A 1 13.58 5.92 9.17
CA MET A 1 13.25 4.49 9.29
C MET A 1 12.23 4.23 8.22
N ASP A 2 12.52 3.29 7.33
CA ASP A 2 11.78 3.13 6.09
C ASP A 2 10.89 1.90 6.21
N ILE A 3 9.62 2.03 5.81
CA ILE A 3 8.62 0.97 5.90
C ILE A 3 8.16 0.61 4.48
N ALA A 4 8.27 -0.67 4.14
CA ALA A 4 7.72 -1.22 2.92
C ALA A 4 6.41 -1.95 3.21
N ILE A 5 5.37 -1.67 2.44
CA ILE A 5 4.11 -2.41 2.44
C ILE A 5 4.02 -3.17 1.13
N LEU A 6 4.05 -4.50 1.19
CA LEU A 6 3.89 -5.36 0.02
C LEU A 6 2.42 -5.37 -0.40
N THR A 7 2.15 -5.01 -1.65
CA THR A 7 0.82 -5.07 -2.27
C THR A 7 0.84 -5.95 -3.50
N GLU A 8 -0.33 -6.51 -3.83
CA GLU A 8 -0.59 -7.32 -5.02
C GLU A 8 -2.08 -7.20 -5.37
N ASP A 9 -2.49 -7.70 -6.53
CA ASP A 9 -3.88 -7.69 -6.95
C ASP A 9 -4.80 -8.34 -5.90
N LEU A 10 -6.02 -7.81 -5.78
CA LEU A 10 -7.04 -8.18 -4.81
C LEU A 10 -6.66 -7.87 -3.35
N TYR A 11 -5.82 -6.85 -3.13
CA TYR A 11 -5.62 -6.30 -1.79
C TYR A 11 -6.94 -5.78 -1.20
N GLU A 12 -7.03 -5.76 0.13
CA GLU A 12 -8.15 -5.12 0.81
C GLU A 12 -7.88 -3.64 1.07
N ASP A 13 -8.79 -2.78 0.62
CA ASP A 13 -8.67 -1.33 0.58
C ASP A 13 -8.25 -0.74 1.93
N THR A 14 -8.95 -1.13 3.00
CA THR A 14 -8.68 -0.60 4.34
C THR A 14 -7.37 -1.15 4.93
N GLU A 15 -7.04 -2.41 4.66
CA GLU A 15 -5.82 -3.05 5.14
C GLU A 15 -4.56 -2.48 4.48
N LEU A 16 -4.65 -1.97 3.25
CA LEU A 16 -3.53 -1.30 2.58
C LEU A 16 -3.43 0.18 2.96
N TRP A 17 -4.53 0.94 2.78
CA TRP A 17 -4.47 2.40 2.85
C TRP A 17 -4.42 2.94 4.27
N TYR A 18 -5.11 2.30 5.22
CA TYR A 18 -5.09 2.76 6.61
C TYR A 18 -3.66 2.75 7.21
N PRO A 19 -2.91 1.64 7.19
CA PRO A 19 -1.54 1.67 7.70
C PRO A 19 -0.62 2.56 6.86
N TYR A 20 -0.78 2.60 5.53
CA TYR A 20 0.03 3.48 4.67
C TYR A 20 -0.06 4.95 5.11
N TYR A 21 -1.26 5.49 5.29
CA TYR A 21 -1.43 6.88 5.71
C TYR A 21 -1.06 7.09 7.18
N ARG A 22 -1.39 6.14 8.07
CA ARG A 22 -1.09 6.26 9.50
C ARG A 22 0.42 6.30 9.78
N LEU A 23 1.21 5.52 9.04
CA LEU A 23 2.67 5.49 9.14
C LEU A 23 3.30 6.77 8.59
N ARG A 24 2.79 7.29 7.47
CA ARG A 24 3.22 8.59 6.95
C ARG A 24 2.93 9.73 7.92
N GLU A 25 1.75 9.73 8.55
CA GLU A 25 1.40 10.69 9.61
C GLU A 25 2.35 10.63 10.81
N ALA A 26 2.81 9.42 11.17
CA ALA A 26 3.79 9.23 12.23
C ALA A 26 5.23 9.62 11.84
N GLY A 27 5.46 10.11 10.62
CA GLY A 27 6.77 10.58 10.14
C GLY A 27 7.65 9.48 9.53
N PHE A 28 7.10 8.32 9.18
CA PHE A 28 7.84 7.27 8.47
C PHE A 28 7.81 7.48 6.96
N GLU A 29 8.95 7.28 6.31
CA GLU A 29 9.02 7.09 4.87
C GLU A 29 8.41 5.73 4.54
N THR A 30 7.23 5.74 3.90
CA THR A 30 6.43 4.54 3.65
C THR A 30 6.27 4.34 2.15
N GLN A 31 6.68 3.17 1.65
CA GLN A 31 6.62 2.84 0.23
C GLN A 31 5.75 1.60 -0.01
N LEU A 32 4.93 1.66 -1.06
CA LEU A 32 4.30 0.46 -1.59
C LEU A 32 5.32 -0.27 -2.46
N VAL A 33 5.48 -1.57 -2.21
CA VAL A 33 6.34 -2.46 -3.00
C VAL A 33 5.51 -3.59 -3.58
N ALA A 34 5.92 -4.07 -4.74
CA ALA A 34 5.24 -5.16 -5.42
C ALA A 34 6.22 -5.97 -6.27
N PRO A 35 5.85 -7.19 -6.72
CA PRO A 35 6.74 -8.04 -7.51
C PRO A 35 7.23 -7.41 -8.82
N ARG A 36 6.44 -6.51 -9.42
CA ARG A 36 6.77 -5.80 -10.66
C ARG A 36 6.25 -4.35 -10.62
N PRO A 37 6.88 -3.42 -11.37
CA PRO A 37 6.31 -2.09 -11.54
C PRO A 37 4.95 -2.14 -12.24
N GLY A 38 3.96 -1.44 -11.71
CA GLY A 38 2.61 -1.42 -12.27
C GLY A 38 1.58 -0.86 -11.28
N THR A 39 0.33 -0.88 -11.70
CA THR A 39 -0.83 -0.55 -10.86
C THR A 39 -1.51 -1.84 -10.43
N TYR A 40 -1.76 -1.98 -9.14
CA TYR A 40 -2.43 -3.14 -8.55
C TYR A 40 -3.85 -2.77 -8.14
N ARG A 41 -4.81 -3.68 -8.33
CA ARG A 41 -6.23 -3.38 -8.07
C ARG A 41 -6.73 -4.03 -6.79
N SER A 42 -7.47 -3.27 -5.98
CA SER A 42 -8.12 -3.81 -4.78
C SER A 42 -9.28 -4.74 -5.14
N LYS A 43 -9.84 -5.42 -4.13
CA LYS A 43 -11.08 -6.20 -4.27
C LYS A 43 -12.26 -5.35 -4.78
N ALA A 44 -12.30 -4.05 -4.44
CA ALA A 44 -13.29 -3.10 -4.94
C ALA A 44 -12.86 -2.39 -6.24
N GLY A 45 -11.67 -2.68 -6.77
CA GLY A 45 -11.17 -2.16 -8.03
C GLY A 45 -10.41 -0.84 -7.95
N TYR A 46 -10.04 -0.39 -6.75
CA TYR A 46 -9.25 0.82 -6.55
C TYR A 46 -7.77 0.59 -6.90
N PRO A 47 -7.10 1.56 -7.56
CA PRO A 47 -5.69 1.44 -7.89
C PRO A 47 -4.81 1.72 -6.67
N ALA A 48 -3.76 0.91 -6.49
CA ALA A 48 -2.60 1.18 -5.65
C ALA A 48 -1.38 1.53 -6.49
#